data_AF-A0A522ZXR6-F1
#
_entry.id   AF-A0A522ZXR6-F1
#
_cell.length_a   1.000
_cell.length_b   1.000
_cell.length_c   1.000
_cell.angle_alpha   90.00
_cell.angle_beta   90.00
_cell.angle_gamma   90.00
#
_symmetry.space_group_name_H-M   'P 1'
#
loop_
_entity.id
_entity.type
_entity.pdbx_description
1 polymer ?
#
loop_
_entity_poly.entity_id
_entity_poly.type
_entity_poly.pdbx_seq_one_letter_code
_entity_poly.pdbx_strand_id
1 'polypeptide(L)' 'MADGFFRCPANWLIVYDNWPLPAIDYSKAATYLVPLLAEMGAFSVFDAIFAHDDSHMCEFRDGLIIRMLRPPQVPQ' A
#
# COMPACT_ATOMS: atom_id res chain seq x y z
N MET A 1 -20.48 3.27 17.03
CA MET A 1 -20.06 2.09 16.25
C MET A 1 -21.33 1.43 15.76
N ALA A 2 -21.40 1.06 14.47
CA ALA A 2 -22.57 0.36 13.93
C ALA A 2 -22.53 -1.11 14.36
N ASP A 3 -23.68 -1.71 14.66
CA ASP A 3 -23.77 -3.13 15.02
C ASP A 3 -23.17 -4.00 13.90
N GLY A 4 -22.33 -4.96 14.29
CA GLY A 4 -21.59 -5.84 13.37
C GLY A 4 -20.24 -5.29 12.88
N PHE A 5 -19.89 -4.05 13.21
CA PHE A 5 -18.59 -3.46 12.83
C PHE A 5 -17.66 -3.36 14.05
N PHE A 6 -16.56 -4.10 14.02
CA PHE A 6 -15.47 -3.95 14.98
C PHE A 6 -14.38 -3.05 14.40
N ARG A 7 -13.71 -2.29 15.27
CA ARG A 7 -12.54 -1.51 14.86
C ARG A 7 -11.37 -2.46 14.69
N CYS A 8 -10.78 -2.50 13.51
CA CYS A 8 -9.54 -3.25 13.31
C CYS A 8 -8.44 -2.67 14.22
N PRO A 9 -7.57 -3.51 14.82
CA PRO A 9 -6.48 -3.04 15.66
C PRO A 9 -5.50 -2.13 14.94
N ALA A 10 -5.40 -2.30 13.62
CA ALA A 10 -4.62 -1.45 12.73
C ALA A 10 -5.52 -0.87 11.64
N ASN A 11 -5.26 0.38 11.26
CA ASN A 11 -5.94 1.09 10.21
C ASN A 11 -5.02 1.18 8.99
N TRP A 12 -5.42 0.56 7.88
CA TRP A 12 -4.61 0.50 6.66
C TRP A 12 -5.31 1.21 5.52
N LEU A 13 -4.52 1.89 4.67
CA LEU A 13 -4.97 2.41 3.39
C LEU A 13 -4.40 1.55 2.27
N ILE A 14 -5.24 1.11 1.34
CA ILE A 14 -4.82 0.37 0.14
C ILE A 14 -5.15 1.21 -1.08
N VAL A 15 -4.14 1.47 -1.90
CA VAL A 15 -4.24 2.14 -3.20
C VAL A 15 -4.03 1.09 -4.29
N TYR A 16 -5.02 0.95 -5.15
CA TYR A 16 -4.95 0.08 -6.33
C TYR A 16 -4.45 0.90 -7.51
N ASP A 17 -3.26 0.55 -8.02
CA ASP A 17 -2.77 1.11 -9.27
C ASP A 17 -3.33 0.31 -10.46
N ASN A 18 -4.54 0.68 -10.86
CA ASN A 18 -5.20 0.13 -12.06
C ASN A 18 -4.98 1.01 -13.30
N TRP A 19 -4.00 1.92 -13.28
CA TRP A 19 -3.86 2.88 -14.36
C TRP A 19 -3.28 2.21 -15.61
N PRO A 20 -3.82 2.46 -16.81
CA PRO A 20 -3.30 1.91 -18.07
C PRO A 20 -1.98 2.57 -18.51
N LEU A 21 -1.26 3.20 -17.58
CA LEU A 21 0.00 3.87 -17.84
C LEU A 21 1.13 2.85 -18.05
N PRO A 22 2.25 3.26 -18.69
CA PRO A 22 3.44 2.43 -18.73
C PRO A 22 3.84 2.04 -17.30
N ALA A 23 4.37 0.82 -17.17
CA ALA A 23 4.76 0.24 -15.89
C ALA A 23 5.52 1.26 -15.02
N ILE A 24 4.98 1.54 -13.83
CA ILE A 24 5.59 2.46 -12.89
C ILE A 24 6.84 1.81 -12.30
N ASP A 25 7.96 2.52 -12.32
CA ASP A 25 9.10 2.16 -11.48
C ASP A 25 8.76 2.48 -10.03
N TYR A 26 8.28 1.46 -9.31
CA TYR A 26 7.87 1.58 -7.91
C TYR A 26 8.99 2.05 -6.99
N SER A 27 10.25 1.68 -7.26
CA SER A 27 11.37 2.11 -6.44
C SER A 27 11.56 3.62 -6.56
N LYS A 28 11.52 4.12 -7.80
CA LYS A 28 11.62 5.56 -8.06
C LYS A 28 10.39 6.31 -7.55
N ALA A 29 9.18 5.85 -7.89
CA ALA A 29 7.93 6.51 -7.49
C ALA A 29 7.78 6.62 -5.97
N ALA A 30 8.16 5.57 -5.24
CA ALA A 30 8.08 5.57 -3.79
C ALA A 30 8.99 6.64 -3.14
N THR A 31 10.15 6.96 -3.73
CA THR A 31 11.01 8.05 -3.20
C THR A 31 10.34 9.42 -3.26
N TYR A 32 9.42 9.64 -4.20
CA TYR A 32 8.60 10.85 -4.28
C TYR A 32 7.38 10.78 -3.35
N LEU A 33 6.77 9.61 -3.20
CA LEU A 33 5.54 9.45 -2.44
C LEU A 33 5.75 9.50 -0.92
N VAL A 34 6.82 8.89 -0.40
CA VAL A 34 7.14 8.87 1.05
C VAL A 34 7.12 10.26 1.69
N PRO A 35 7.84 11.28 1.17
CA PRO A 35 7.83 12.61 1.80
C PRO A 35 6.45 13.27 1.76
N LEU A 36 5.67 13.06 0.69
CA LEU A 36 4.31 13.59 0.59
C LEU A 36 3.38 12.96 1.63
N LEU A 37 3.47 11.65 1.86
CA LEU A 37 2.69 10.95 2.89
C LEU A 37 3.03 11.46 4.29
N ALA A 38 4.31 11.75 4.55
CA ALA A 38 4.76 12.34 5.80
C ALA A 38 4.24 13.77 5.98
N GLU A 39 4.35 14.62 4.95
CA GLU A 39 3.86 16.01 4.96
C GLU A 39 2.34 16.09 5.19
N MET A 40 1.58 15.18 4.58
CA MET A 40 0.12 15.08 4.79
C MET A 40 -0.27 14.54 6.18
N GLY A 41 0.70 14.10 6.99
CA GLY A 41 0.45 13.47 8.28
C GLY A 41 -0.30 12.14 8.15
N ALA A 42 -0.17 11.44 7.01
CA ALA A 42 -0.95 10.24 6.73
C ALA A 42 -0.70 9.12 7.77
N PHE A 43 0.53 9.03 8.28
CA PHE A 43 0.93 8.06 9.31
C PHE A 43 0.37 8.37 10.71
N SER A 44 -0.28 9.52 10.91
CA SER A 44 -1.06 9.80 12.13
C SER A 44 -2.44 9.11 12.13
N VAL A 45 -2.90 8.68 10.94
CA VAL A 45 -4.21 8.06 10.73
C VAL A 45 -4.06 6.59 10.37
N PHE A 46 -3.09 6.26 9.53
CA PHE A 46 -2.88 4.91 9.01
C PHE A 46 -1.56 4.33 9.55
N ASP A 47 -1.65 3.12 10.11
CA ASP A 47 -0.48 2.37 10.58
C ASP A 47 0.39 1.88 9.43
N ALA A 48 -0.21 1.69 8.24
CA ALA A 48 0.49 1.35 7.02
C ALA A 48 -0.34 1.80 5.81
N ILE A 49 0.37 2.20 4.76
CA ILE A 49 -0.21 2.52 3.47
C ILE A 49 0.37 1.52 2.47
N PHE A 50 -0.50 0.94 1.65
CA PHE A 50 -0.12 -0.01 0.62
C PHE A 50 -0.47 0.56 -0.75
N ALA A 51 0.46 0.47 -1.69
CA ALA A 51 0.18 0.69 -3.11
C ALA A 51 0.50 -0.60 -3.85
N HIS A 52 -0.44 -1.12 -4.62
CA HIS A 52 -0.21 -2.37 -5.34
C HIS A 52 -0.88 -2.40 -6.71
N ASP A 53 -0.28 -3.17 -7.60
CA ASP A 53 -0.86 -3.64 -8.85
C ASP A 53 -0.98 -5.17 -8.81
N ASP A 54 -1.06 -5.80 -9.98
CA ASP A 54 -1.14 -7.25 -10.13
C ASP A 54 0.18 -7.99 -9.79
N SER A 55 1.31 -7.28 -9.73
CA SER A 55 2.67 -7.85 -9.65
C SER A 55 3.50 -7.35 -8.47
N HIS A 56 3.19 -6.19 -7.90
CA HIS A 56 3.96 -5.54 -6.85
C HIS A 56 3.05 -5.03 -5.74
N MET A 57 3.56 -5.05 -4.52
CA MET A 57 2.97 -4.38 -3.37
C MET A 57 4.06 -3.59 -2.63
N CYS A 58 3.88 -2.28 -2.59
CA CYS A 58 4.67 -1.34 -1.81
C CYS A 58 3.99 -1.11 -0.47
N GLU A 59 4.74 -1.23 0.62
CA GLU A 59 4.32 -0.93 1.98
C GLU A 59 5.10 0.31 2.46
N PHE A 60 4.36 1.31 2.93
CA PHE A 60 4.85 2.54 3.50
C PHE A 60 4.50 2.58 4.99
N ARG A 61 5.53 2.58 5.85
CA ARG A 61 5.43 2.66 7.33
C ARG A 61 6.62 3.47 7.86
N ASP A 62 7.52 2.87 8.66
CA ASP A 62 8.80 3.45 9.10
C ASP A 62 9.92 3.33 8.03
N GLY A 63 9.53 2.95 6.82
CA GLY A 63 10.39 2.72 5.68
C GLY A 63 9.57 2.26 4.47
N LEU A 64 10.27 2.05 3.36
CA LEU A 64 9.68 1.52 2.13
C LEU A 64 10.05 0.04 2.00
N ILE A 65 9.05 -0.83 1.89
CA ILE A 65 9.23 -2.23 1.55
C ILE A 65 8.48 -2.51 0.24
N ILE A 66 9.19 -3.01 -0.77
CA ILE A 66 8.57 -3.42 -2.04
C ILE A 66 8.62 -4.95 -2.11
N ARG A 67 7.45 -5.57 -2.31
CA ARG A 67 7.30 -7.03 -2.47
C ARG A 67 6.78 -7.32 -3.88
N MET A 68 7.38 -8.30 -4.55
CA MET A 68 6.74 -8.89 -5.73
C MET A 68 5.66 -9.87 -5.28
N LEU A 69 4.46 -9.70 -5.83
CA LEU A 69 3.34 -10.60 -5.65
C LEU A 69 3.56 -11.84 -6.52
N ARG A 70 3.32 -13.00 -5.93
CA ARG A 70 3.26 -14.25 -6.68
C ARG A 70 1.80 -14.60 -6.89
N PRO A 71 1.42 -15.09 -8.09
CA PRO A 71 0.10 -15.64 -8.29
C PRO A 71 -0.20 -16.70 -7.21
N PRO A 72 -1.44 -16.77 -6.71
CA PRO A 72 -1.82 -17.84 -5.80
C PRO A 72 -1.50 -19.18 -6.47
N GLN A 73 -0.70 -20.01 -5.81
CA GLN A 73 -0.47 -21.37 -6.28
C GLN A 73 -1.79 -22.13 -6.15
N VAL A 74 -2.32 -22.60 -7.28
CA VAL A 74 -3.50 -23.48 -7.27
C VAL A 74 -3.10 -24.74 -6.49
N PRO A 75 -3.84 -25.13 -5.44
CA PRO A 75 -3.59 -26.39 -4.75
C PRO A 75 -3.62 -27.53 -5.78
N GLN A 76 -2.58 -28.37 -5.79
CA GLN A 76 -2.57 -29.61 -6.58
C GLN A 76 -3.58 -30.62 -6.02
#